data_AF-A0A9P8Z491-F1
#
_entry.id   AF-A0A9P8Z491-F1
#
_cell.length_a   1.000
_cell.length_b   1.000
_cell.length_c   1.000
_cell.angle_alpha   90.00
_cell.angle_beta   90.00
_cell.angle_gamma   90.00
#
_symmetry.space_group_name_H-M   'P 1'
#
loop_
_entity.id
_entity.type
_entity.pdbx_description
1 polymer ?
#
loop_
_entity_poly.entity_id
_entity_poly.type
_entity_poly.pdbx_seq_one_letter_code
_entity_poly.pdbx_strand_id
1 'polypeptide(L)'
;MCHMRTFRLQSTGCLPDFNMAAEANANGRGQRSGPGLYANARGNNFPSQRGGSPLTRGRNRGGSGPPAHARPGGSHTSRNATLLQGLGNVLHNFELPSGTAPTNDRVIQNFQAVGSYSWTNGIEPTIIVPSSAPIWKDAAVPFTLQPDRGKTFADQNAARVPLHPLLPLVAAIDYMHATGQIRDPDFSFADFEVVTDRNGLRKLAGWVGGSKGSSSNFRIDVQLAGDTMLFTRHEPRAVVSCDQNTFGKGFEHAMTLSGVSVQTGHHRIVKYSLGGVQILLRCEIDACLPDARRETDSGPLQRFAITAKIPAVPGILIVGGGALTEQSRTMELKTKSHSNGDPRRPPVFDWPKSYLQMVLGQIEHHAVGFHRNGAFSTITRSTLQSMQDRVDAELIDDQL
;
A
#
# COMPACT_ATOMS: atom_id res chain seq x y z
N MET A 1 -1.91 -38.77 0.35
CA MET A 1 -1.58 -37.75 1.38
C MET A 1 -0.55 -36.80 0.79
N CYS A 2 -0.93 -35.55 0.48
CA CYS A 2 0.05 -34.56 -0.01
C CYS A 2 0.88 -34.06 1.17
N HIS A 3 2.21 -34.18 1.11
CA HIS A 3 3.12 -33.69 2.14
C HIS A 3 3.39 -32.19 1.90
N MET A 4 2.46 -31.34 2.34
CA MET A 4 2.54 -29.89 2.18
C MET A 4 3.74 -29.32 2.95
N ARG A 5 4.89 -29.17 2.27
CA ARG A 5 6.09 -28.55 2.86
C ARG A 5 5.86 -27.05 2.95
N THR A 6 5.91 -26.52 4.17
CA THR A 6 5.84 -25.08 4.43
C THR A 6 7.26 -24.53 4.52
N PHE A 7 7.60 -23.62 3.62
CA PHE A 7 8.85 -22.86 3.63
C PHE A 7 8.57 -21.40 4.01
N ARG A 8 9.59 -20.68 4.47
CA ARG A 8 9.41 -19.31 4.97
C ARG A 8 10.61 -18.44 4.62
N LEU A 9 10.33 -17.26 4.07
CA LEU A 9 11.33 -16.28 3.66
C LEU A 9 11.35 -15.13 4.66
N GLN A 10 12.54 -14.71 5.08
CA GLN A 10 12.76 -13.60 6.02
C GLN A 10 13.93 -12.72 5.55
N SER A 11 13.77 -11.41 5.74
CA SER A 11 14.85 -10.42 5.68
C SER A 11 15.38 -10.15 7.10
N THR A 12 16.69 -10.26 7.30
CA THR A 12 17.40 -10.07 8.58
C THR A 12 18.35 -8.86 8.51
N GLY A 13 17.78 -7.67 8.29
CA GLY A 13 18.53 -6.41 8.18
C GLY A 13 19.05 -5.84 9.50
N CYS A 14 20.02 -6.49 10.15
CA CYS A 14 20.84 -5.94 11.24
C CYS A 14 22.25 -6.56 11.21
N LEU A 15 23.29 -5.74 11.09
CA LEU A 15 24.66 -6.11 11.52
C LEU A 15 24.79 -5.88 13.04
N PRO A 16 25.67 -6.61 13.75
CA PRO A 16 25.81 -6.49 15.20
C PRO A 16 26.52 -5.20 15.63
N ASP A 17 26.18 -4.70 16.82
CA ASP A 17 26.82 -3.55 17.45
C ASP A 17 28.31 -3.82 17.75
N PHE A 18 29.21 -3.07 17.09
CA PHE A 18 30.62 -3.05 17.45
C PHE A 18 30.87 -2.05 18.60
N ASN A 19 31.00 -2.58 19.82
CA ASN A 19 31.58 -1.85 20.94
C ASN A 19 33.05 -1.48 20.61
N MET A 20 33.35 -0.19 20.54
CA MET A 20 34.72 0.32 20.75
C MET A 20 34.79 1.03 22.09
N ALA A 21 35.62 0.51 23.00
CA ALA A 21 35.97 1.13 24.27
C ALA A 21 37.50 1.32 24.30
N ALA A 22 37.93 2.47 24.81
CA ALA A 22 39.33 2.95 24.78
C ALA A 22 39.84 3.23 23.33
N GLU A 23 40.79 4.14 23.11
CA GLU A 23 41.76 4.73 24.04
C GLU A 23 41.69 6.25 24.17
N ALA A 24 42.19 6.76 25.29
CA ALA A 24 42.45 8.18 25.49
C ALA A 24 43.89 8.50 25.09
N ASN A 25 44.10 9.57 24.33
CA ASN A 25 45.41 10.19 24.23
C ASN A 25 45.28 11.71 24.28
N ALA A 26 46.08 12.34 25.14
CA ALA A 26 46.00 13.76 25.44
C ALA A 26 47.38 14.39 25.39
N ASN A 27 47.63 15.25 24.39
CA ASN A 27 48.47 16.45 24.48
C ASN A 27 48.48 17.18 23.12
N GLY A 28 48.50 18.52 23.14
CA GLY A 28 48.45 19.33 21.91
C GLY A 28 48.10 20.79 22.14
N ARG A 29 48.87 21.52 22.96
CA ARG A 29 48.64 22.96 23.17
C ARG A 29 49.03 23.76 21.92
N GLY A 30 48.14 24.62 21.44
CA GLY A 30 48.38 25.50 20.29
C GLY A 30 47.59 26.80 20.35
N GLN A 31 47.97 27.73 21.23
CA GLN A 31 47.40 29.08 21.25
C GLN A 31 47.96 29.93 20.09
N ARG A 32 47.11 30.74 19.44
CA ARG A 32 47.49 32.02 18.82
C ARG A 32 46.28 32.96 18.78
N SER A 33 46.53 34.27 18.86
CA SER A 33 45.54 35.26 19.29
C SER A 33 45.30 36.38 18.27
N GLY A 34 44.02 36.67 18.02
CA GLY A 34 43.52 38.03 17.72
C GLY A 34 43.84 38.64 16.33
N PRO A 35 43.57 39.95 16.18
CA PRO A 35 42.19 40.45 16.24
C PRO A 35 41.85 41.54 15.18
N GLY A 36 40.55 41.78 14.97
CA GLY A 36 39.99 42.96 14.30
C GLY A 36 38.47 42.79 14.13
N LEU A 37 37.57 43.53 14.78
CA LEU A 37 37.33 44.99 14.72
C LEU A 37 37.03 45.50 13.30
N TYR A 38 35.75 45.69 13.01
CA TYR A 38 35.21 47.01 12.67
C TYR A 38 33.76 47.11 13.11
N ALA A 39 33.41 48.23 13.75
CA ALA A 39 32.04 48.60 14.06
C ALA A 39 31.70 49.90 13.32
N ASN A 40 30.44 50.09 12.96
CA ASN A 40 29.95 51.42 12.60
C ASN A 40 28.46 51.55 12.96
N ALA A 41 28.13 52.63 13.67
CA ALA A 41 26.78 52.93 14.11
C ALA A 41 26.56 54.45 14.14
N ARG A 42 25.47 54.90 13.51
CA ARG A 42 24.84 56.24 13.51
C ARG A 42 23.53 56.09 12.70
N GLY A 43 22.40 56.73 13.03
CA GLY A 43 22.09 57.59 14.17
C GLY A 43 20.93 58.55 13.83
N ASN A 44 20.18 58.98 14.85
CA ASN A 44 18.99 59.88 14.84
C ASN A 44 17.64 59.14 14.65
N ASN A 45 16.65 59.15 15.56
CA ASN A 45 15.99 60.21 16.39
C ASN A 45 15.04 61.08 15.54
N PHE A 46 13.70 60.92 15.60
CA PHE A 46 12.72 61.26 16.69
C PHE A 46 12.03 62.64 16.41
N PRO A 47 10.90 63.04 17.06
CA PRO A 47 10.21 62.45 18.23
C PRO A 47 8.66 62.32 18.13
N SER A 48 8.04 61.94 19.28
CA SER A 48 6.62 62.19 19.64
C SER A 48 5.55 61.33 18.92
N GLN A 49 4.36 60.98 19.43
CA GLN A 49 3.64 61.01 20.74
C GLN A 49 2.36 60.14 20.54
N ARG A 50 1.64 59.48 21.47
CA ARG A 50 1.63 59.14 22.93
C ARG A 50 1.08 57.68 23.01
N GLY A 51 0.94 56.95 24.12
CA GLY A 51 1.24 57.14 25.55
C GLY A 51 0.24 56.31 26.39
N GLY A 52 0.67 55.67 27.50
CA GLY A 52 -0.24 54.89 28.37
C GLY A 52 0.38 53.63 29.01
N SER A 53 0.52 53.65 30.33
CA SER A 53 1.04 52.56 31.20
C SER A 53 0.88 52.99 32.67
N PRO A 54 1.17 52.15 33.69
CA PRO A 54 1.24 50.69 33.73
C PRO A 54 0.43 50.09 34.92
N LEU A 55 0.48 48.78 35.13
CA LEU A 55 0.54 48.21 36.50
C LEU A 55 1.51 47.02 36.55
N THR A 56 2.30 46.93 37.61
CA THR A 56 3.39 45.94 37.76
C THR A 56 3.37 45.24 39.12
N ARG A 57 3.46 43.90 39.11
CA ARG A 57 3.91 42.96 40.17
C ARG A 57 3.65 41.52 39.68
N GLY A 58 4.41 40.49 40.04
CA GLY A 58 5.70 40.49 40.75
C GLY A 58 5.96 39.22 41.57
N ARG A 59 6.96 38.42 41.14
CA ARG A 59 7.64 37.28 41.83
C ARG A 59 6.93 35.92 41.98
N ASN A 60 7.78 34.89 41.85
CA ASN A 60 7.57 33.47 42.10
C ASN A 60 7.01 33.14 43.51
N ARG A 61 6.29 32.02 43.61
CA ARG A 61 6.62 30.90 44.53
C ARG A 61 6.00 29.59 44.03
N GLY A 62 6.55 28.46 44.48
CA GLY A 62 6.29 27.14 43.89
C GLY A 62 4.98 26.48 44.30
N GLY A 63 4.56 25.49 43.52
CA GLY A 63 3.46 24.58 43.83
C GLY A 63 3.77 23.19 43.27
N SER A 64 4.07 22.23 44.15
CA SER A 64 4.37 20.85 43.79
C SER A 64 3.08 20.06 43.53
N GLY A 65 2.76 19.83 42.25
CA GLY A 65 1.69 18.91 41.87
C GLY A 65 2.07 17.44 42.17
N PRO A 66 1.09 16.56 42.49
CA PRO A 66 1.36 15.16 42.77
C PRO A 66 1.84 14.40 41.51
N PRO A 67 2.59 13.28 41.67
CA PRO A 67 3.05 12.49 40.53
C PRO A 67 1.88 11.92 39.73
N ALA A 68 1.97 11.96 38.40
CA ALA A 68 0.99 11.31 37.54
C ALA A 68 0.99 9.79 37.79
N HIS A 69 -0.19 9.23 38.10
CA HIS A 69 -0.33 7.78 38.26
C HIS A 69 0.10 7.04 36.99
N ALA A 70 1.11 6.18 37.12
CA ALA A 70 1.57 5.34 36.03
C ALA A 70 0.41 4.45 35.54
N ARG A 71 0.03 4.58 34.27
CA ARG A 71 -0.89 3.62 33.64
C ARG A 71 -0.24 2.24 33.64
N PRO A 72 -0.99 1.15 33.94
CA PRO A 72 -0.46 -0.21 33.85
C PRO A 72 0.17 -0.46 32.48
N GLY A 73 1.40 -0.99 32.46
CA GLY A 73 2.15 -1.24 31.24
C GLY A 73 1.47 -2.30 30.38
N GLY A 74 0.73 -1.88 29.35
CA GLY A 74 0.28 -2.78 28.30
C GLY A 74 1.50 -3.42 27.63
N SER A 75 1.51 -4.75 27.51
CA SER A 75 2.62 -5.48 26.90
C SER A 75 2.72 -5.17 25.40
N HIS A 76 3.50 -4.15 25.07
CA HIS A 76 3.87 -3.80 23.70
C HIS A 76 4.94 -4.79 23.21
N THR A 77 4.51 -6.00 22.87
CA THR A 77 5.32 -6.90 22.04
C THR A 77 5.71 -6.16 20.76
N SER A 78 7.00 -6.19 20.41
CA SER A 78 7.50 -5.44 19.26
C SER A 78 6.88 -6.01 17.97
N ARG A 79 6.70 -5.17 16.95
CA ARG A 79 6.16 -5.60 15.64
C ARG A 79 6.96 -6.78 15.06
N ASN A 80 8.28 -6.80 15.32
CA ASN A 80 9.17 -7.89 14.95
C ASN A 80 8.83 -9.19 15.70
N ALA A 81 8.60 -9.14 17.01
CA ALA A 81 8.20 -10.31 17.80
C ALA A 81 6.88 -10.92 17.31
N THR A 82 5.92 -10.11 16.85
CA THR A 82 4.67 -10.64 16.25
C THR A 82 4.92 -11.36 14.93
N LEU A 83 5.78 -10.82 14.06
CA LEU A 83 6.11 -11.45 12.77
C LEU A 83 6.80 -12.81 12.94
N LEU A 84 7.62 -12.96 13.98
CA LEU A 84 8.34 -14.20 14.32
C LEU A 84 7.47 -15.23 15.08
N GLN A 85 6.20 -14.93 15.36
CA GLN A 85 5.33 -15.82 16.12
C GLN A 85 5.00 -17.11 15.34
N GLY A 86 5.24 -18.28 15.95
CA GLY A 86 5.03 -19.58 15.31
C GLY A 86 6.08 -19.95 14.24
N LEU A 87 7.24 -19.29 14.25
CA LEU A 87 8.42 -19.71 13.51
C LEU A 87 9.25 -20.72 14.33
N GLY A 88 9.94 -21.61 13.62
CA GLY A 88 10.99 -22.45 14.20
C GLY A 88 12.38 -21.83 13.95
N ASN A 89 13.42 -22.66 14.01
CA ASN A 89 14.78 -22.24 13.69
C ASN A 89 14.90 -21.73 12.24
N VAL A 90 15.82 -20.78 12.00
CA VAL A 90 16.15 -20.30 10.66
C VAL A 90 16.75 -21.44 9.84
N LEU A 91 16.17 -21.73 8.67
CA LEU A 91 16.65 -22.77 7.75
C LEU A 91 17.68 -22.24 6.75
N HIS A 92 17.55 -20.97 6.34
CA HIS A 92 18.43 -20.29 5.40
C HIS A 92 18.32 -18.78 5.60
N ASN A 93 19.39 -18.04 5.34
CA ASN A 93 19.38 -16.58 5.20
C ASN A 93 19.64 -16.24 3.74
N PHE A 94 18.78 -15.43 3.12
CA PHE A 94 18.97 -15.00 1.73
C PHE A 94 19.73 -13.68 1.72
N GLU A 95 20.85 -13.64 1.00
CA GLU A 95 21.60 -12.41 0.75
C GLU A 95 21.00 -11.65 -0.45
N LEU A 96 21.34 -10.36 -0.57
CA LEU A 96 20.90 -9.55 -1.71
C LEU A 96 21.73 -9.94 -2.95
N PRO A 97 21.09 -10.30 -4.09
CA PRO A 97 21.81 -10.69 -5.30
C PRO A 97 22.80 -9.63 -5.77
N SER A 98 24.08 -10.00 -5.87
CA SER A 98 25.19 -9.05 -6.09
C SER A 98 25.41 -8.67 -7.57
N GLY A 99 24.36 -8.69 -8.39
CA GLY A 99 24.48 -8.47 -9.83
C GLY A 99 23.18 -7.98 -10.48
N THR A 100 23.32 -7.30 -11.61
CA THR A 100 22.20 -6.81 -12.43
C THR A 100 21.65 -7.94 -13.31
N ALA A 101 20.37 -8.29 -13.13
CA ALA A 101 19.68 -9.18 -14.05
C ALA A 101 19.60 -8.57 -15.47
N PRO A 102 19.64 -9.38 -16.55
CA PRO A 102 19.42 -8.94 -17.92
C PRO A 102 18.15 -8.09 -18.07
N THR A 103 18.17 -7.10 -18.96
CA THR A 103 17.07 -6.14 -19.14
C THR A 103 15.74 -6.81 -19.52
N ASN A 104 15.81 -7.88 -20.31
CA ASN A 104 14.63 -8.58 -20.83
C ASN A 104 13.88 -9.36 -19.74
N ASP A 105 14.57 -9.76 -18.67
CA ASP A 105 14.00 -10.50 -17.54
C ASP A 105 13.18 -9.60 -16.61
N ARG A 106 13.22 -8.27 -16.84
CA ARG A 106 12.57 -7.24 -16.01
C ARG A 106 11.19 -6.84 -16.55
N VAL A 107 10.80 -7.36 -17.71
CA VAL A 107 9.54 -7.03 -18.41
C VAL A 107 8.47 -8.09 -18.09
N ILE A 108 7.24 -7.63 -17.82
CA ILE A 108 6.07 -8.51 -17.66
C ILE A 108 5.60 -8.98 -19.04
N GLN A 109 5.49 -10.29 -19.23
CA GLN A 109 5.12 -10.93 -20.50
C GLN A 109 3.85 -11.77 -20.35
N ASN A 110 3.16 -12.05 -21.47
CA ASN A 110 1.98 -12.93 -21.51
C ASN A 110 0.87 -12.56 -20.50
N PHE A 111 0.68 -11.26 -20.27
CA PHE A 111 -0.28 -10.76 -19.29
C PHE A 111 -1.73 -11.02 -19.72
N GLN A 112 -2.51 -11.66 -18.83
CA GLN A 112 -3.94 -11.88 -19.02
C GLN A 112 -4.68 -11.77 -17.69
N ALA A 113 -5.84 -11.11 -17.68
CA ALA A 113 -6.76 -11.15 -16.54
C ALA A 113 -7.57 -12.46 -16.58
N VAL A 114 -7.48 -13.27 -15.53
CA VAL A 114 -8.09 -14.61 -15.41
C VAL A 114 -9.15 -14.71 -14.32
N GLY A 115 -9.47 -13.60 -13.66
CA GLY A 115 -10.65 -13.53 -12.80
C GLY A 115 -10.81 -12.19 -12.10
N SER A 116 -11.95 -12.01 -11.43
CA SER A 116 -12.14 -10.93 -10.48
C SER A 116 -13.19 -11.27 -9.44
N TYR A 117 -13.02 -10.76 -8.21
CA TYR A 117 -14.00 -10.91 -7.15
C TYR A 117 -14.09 -9.67 -6.24
N SER A 118 -15.25 -9.49 -5.64
CA SER A 118 -15.51 -8.37 -4.73
C SER A 118 -16.15 -8.84 -3.44
N TRP A 119 -15.60 -8.42 -2.30
CA TRP A 119 -16.13 -8.76 -0.98
C TRP A 119 -17.41 -7.99 -0.67
N THR A 120 -18.45 -8.67 -0.20
CA THR A 120 -19.64 -8.01 0.38
C THR A 120 -19.40 -7.61 1.83
N ASN A 121 -20.34 -6.87 2.44
CA ASN A 121 -20.38 -6.57 3.88
C ASN A 121 -21.23 -7.56 4.71
N GLY A 122 -21.51 -8.76 4.19
CA GLY A 122 -22.26 -9.80 4.90
C GLY A 122 -21.55 -10.35 6.14
N ILE A 123 -22.31 -10.97 7.05
CA ILE A 123 -21.78 -11.73 8.20
C ILE A 123 -21.07 -12.98 7.70
N GLU A 124 -21.69 -13.70 6.76
CA GLU A 124 -21.09 -14.81 6.04
C GLU A 124 -20.06 -14.27 5.03
N PRO A 125 -18.83 -14.82 4.97
CA PRO A 125 -17.82 -14.39 3.99
C PRO A 125 -18.26 -14.63 2.54
N THR A 126 -18.84 -13.60 1.91
CA THR A 126 -19.38 -13.70 0.54
C THR A 126 -18.58 -12.86 -0.45
N ILE A 127 -18.25 -13.46 -1.60
CA ILE A 127 -17.68 -12.80 -2.77
C ILE A 127 -18.66 -12.77 -3.94
N ILE A 128 -18.62 -11.68 -4.72
CA ILE A 128 -19.33 -11.53 -5.99
C ILE A 128 -18.35 -11.89 -7.11
N VAL A 129 -18.72 -12.79 -8.02
CA VAL A 129 -17.86 -13.31 -9.10
C VAL A 129 -18.63 -13.42 -10.43
N PRO A 130 -18.09 -12.92 -11.57
CA PRO A 130 -17.05 -11.90 -11.62
C PRO A 130 -17.46 -10.64 -10.86
N SER A 131 -16.60 -9.63 -10.87
CA SER A 131 -16.95 -8.32 -10.34
C SER A 131 -16.27 -7.21 -11.11
N SER A 132 -16.71 -5.97 -10.89
CA SER A 132 -16.21 -4.79 -11.58
C SER A 132 -15.69 -3.77 -10.58
N ALA A 133 -14.66 -3.03 -10.97
CA ALA A 133 -14.16 -1.92 -10.17
C ALA A 133 -15.22 -0.81 -10.02
N PRO A 134 -15.17 0.01 -8.96
CA PRO A 134 -15.96 1.23 -8.86
C PRO A 134 -15.69 2.17 -10.05
N ILE A 135 -16.73 2.75 -10.64
CA ILE A 135 -16.58 3.63 -11.81
C ILE A 135 -16.08 5.00 -11.34
N TRP A 136 -14.99 5.49 -11.92
CA TRP A 136 -14.44 6.82 -11.72
C TRP A 136 -15.41 7.89 -12.22
N LYS A 137 -15.73 8.89 -11.38
CA LYS A 137 -16.70 9.95 -11.70
C LYS A 137 -16.09 11.36 -11.87
N ASP A 138 -14.77 11.47 -11.81
CA ASP A 138 -13.97 12.69 -12.07
C ASP A 138 -14.51 13.96 -11.35
N ALA A 139 -14.94 13.80 -10.09
CA ALA A 139 -15.56 14.87 -9.32
C ALA A 139 -14.63 16.10 -9.16
N ALA A 140 -15.15 17.28 -9.48
CA ALA A 140 -14.38 18.52 -9.52
C ALA A 140 -13.86 18.95 -8.13
N VAL A 141 -12.63 19.47 -8.11
CA VAL A 141 -12.04 20.16 -6.96
C VAL A 141 -12.41 21.66 -6.97
N PRO A 142 -12.47 22.34 -5.81
CA PRO A 142 -12.15 21.85 -4.48
C PRO A 142 -13.32 21.16 -3.76
N PHE A 143 -13.00 20.17 -2.93
CA PHE A 143 -13.95 19.57 -1.98
C PHE A 143 -13.25 19.28 -0.64
N THR A 144 -14.01 19.11 0.43
CA THR A 144 -13.47 18.79 1.76
C THR A 144 -14.06 17.50 2.31
N LEU A 145 -13.19 16.59 2.75
CA LEU A 145 -13.55 15.33 3.38
C LEU A 145 -13.22 15.34 4.87
N GLN A 146 -14.03 14.61 5.64
CA GLN A 146 -13.65 14.24 7.01
C GLN A 146 -12.57 13.16 6.97
N PRO A 147 -11.71 13.07 8.01
CA PRO A 147 -10.73 11.98 8.11
C PRO A 147 -11.40 10.61 8.15
N ASP A 148 -10.75 9.59 7.58
CA ASP A 148 -11.18 8.20 7.69
C ASP A 148 -11.29 7.80 9.17
N ARG A 149 -12.32 7.03 9.55
CA ARG A 149 -12.53 6.57 10.94
C ARG A 149 -12.91 5.10 11.02
N GLY A 150 -12.77 4.53 12.22
CA GLY A 150 -13.17 3.16 12.52
C GLY A 150 -12.07 2.17 12.17
N LYS A 151 -12.41 1.11 11.43
CA LYS A 151 -11.49 0.01 11.11
C LYS A 151 -11.20 -0.06 9.61
N THR A 152 -9.99 -0.47 9.26
CA THR A 152 -9.62 -0.84 7.91
C THR A 152 -8.91 -2.19 7.87
N PHE A 153 -8.92 -2.82 6.70
CA PHE A 153 -8.19 -4.04 6.47
C PHE A 153 -6.74 -3.69 6.12
N ALA A 154 -5.78 -4.30 6.80
CA ALA A 154 -4.40 -4.41 6.28
C ALA A 154 -4.32 -5.61 5.31
N ASP A 155 -5.08 -6.68 5.59
CA ASP A 155 -5.46 -7.68 4.60
C ASP A 155 -6.93 -8.09 4.76
N GLN A 156 -7.75 -7.76 3.77
CA GLN A 156 -9.17 -8.10 3.75
C GLN A 156 -9.36 -9.60 3.62
N ASN A 157 -8.49 -10.29 2.89
CA ASN A 157 -8.65 -11.72 2.62
C ASN A 157 -8.27 -12.54 3.85
N ALA A 158 -7.17 -12.22 4.53
CA ALA A 158 -6.84 -12.82 5.83
C ALA A 158 -7.80 -12.38 6.97
N ALA A 159 -8.52 -11.27 6.84
CA ALA A 159 -9.56 -10.89 7.81
C ALA A 159 -10.89 -11.65 7.62
N ARG A 160 -11.19 -12.10 6.39
CA ARG A 160 -12.41 -12.83 6.05
C ARG A 160 -12.22 -14.36 6.01
N VAL A 161 -11.04 -14.83 5.63
CA VAL A 161 -10.67 -16.26 5.54
C VAL A 161 -9.28 -16.47 6.16
N PRO A 162 -9.14 -16.43 7.51
CA PRO A 162 -7.82 -16.34 8.16
C PRO A 162 -6.87 -17.52 7.90
N LEU A 163 -7.43 -18.72 7.70
CA LEU A 163 -6.64 -19.94 7.44
C LEU A 163 -6.18 -20.05 5.97
N HIS A 164 -6.92 -19.44 5.04
CA HIS A 164 -6.69 -19.57 3.60
C HIS A 164 -6.87 -18.22 2.86
N PRO A 165 -5.99 -17.22 3.06
CA PRO A 165 -6.15 -15.90 2.45
C PRO A 165 -6.07 -15.87 0.91
N LEU A 166 -5.67 -16.97 0.27
CA LEU A 166 -5.68 -17.16 -1.19
C LEU A 166 -6.92 -17.91 -1.71
N LEU A 167 -7.76 -18.50 -0.84
CA LEU A 167 -8.97 -19.23 -1.23
C LEU A 167 -9.94 -18.44 -2.15
N PRO A 168 -10.19 -17.13 -1.92
CA PRO A 168 -11.08 -16.35 -2.79
C PRO A 168 -10.52 -16.14 -4.20
N LEU A 169 -9.20 -16.24 -4.39
CA LEU A 169 -8.55 -16.19 -5.71
C LEU A 169 -8.92 -17.46 -6.48
N VAL A 170 -8.63 -18.63 -5.90
CA VAL A 170 -8.90 -19.95 -6.49
C VAL A 170 -10.38 -20.10 -6.84
N ALA A 171 -11.24 -19.87 -5.86
CA ALA A 171 -12.69 -20.02 -6.01
C ALA A 171 -13.32 -19.07 -7.05
N ALA A 172 -12.75 -17.88 -7.27
CA ALA A 172 -13.23 -16.96 -8.29
C ALA A 172 -12.90 -17.45 -9.71
N ILE A 173 -11.71 -18.04 -9.90
CA ILE A 173 -11.33 -18.67 -11.17
C ILE A 173 -12.22 -19.91 -11.41
N ASP A 174 -12.32 -20.82 -10.43
CA ASP A 174 -13.15 -22.02 -10.52
C ASP A 174 -14.60 -21.69 -10.93
N TYR A 175 -15.20 -20.67 -10.30
CA TYR A 175 -16.53 -20.20 -10.65
C TYR A 175 -16.60 -19.63 -12.08
N MET A 176 -15.61 -18.83 -12.51
CA MET A 176 -15.63 -18.22 -13.84
C MET A 176 -15.40 -19.24 -14.97
N HIS A 177 -14.65 -20.31 -14.73
CA HIS A 177 -14.53 -21.44 -15.66
C HIS A 177 -15.81 -22.29 -15.66
N ALA A 178 -16.33 -22.67 -14.49
CA ALA A 178 -17.55 -23.47 -14.37
C ALA A 178 -18.83 -22.78 -14.87
N THR A 179 -18.86 -21.44 -14.93
CA THR A 179 -19.93 -20.64 -15.55
C THR A 179 -19.66 -20.24 -17.01
N GLY A 180 -18.49 -20.59 -17.57
CA GLY A 180 -18.10 -20.20 -18.93
C GLY A 180 -17.91 -18.69 -19.15
N GLN A 181 -17.73 -17.92 -18.06
CA GLN A 181 -17.38 -16.50 -18.07
C GLN A 181 -15.95 -16.28 -18.58
N ILE A 182 -15.07 -17.25 -18.33
CA ILE A 182 -13.77 -17.39 -19.02
C ILE A 182 -13.79 -18.71 -19.79
N ARG A 183 -13.14 -18.69 -20.97
CA ARG A 183 -13.01 -19.82 -21.89
C ARG A 183 -11.54 -20.06 -22.19
N ASP A 184 -10.85 -20.56 -21.18
CA ASP A 184 -9.47 -21.02 -21.23
C ASP A 184 -9.51 -22.49 -20.79
N PRO A 185 -9.70 -23.45 -21.73
CA PRO A 185 -9.95 -24.86 -21.40
C PRO A 185 -8.70 -25.58 -20.88
N ASP A 186 -7.53 -25.03 -21.18
CA ASP A 186 -6.22 -25.58 -20.85
C ASP A 186 -5.65 -25.01 -19.54
N PHE A 187 -6.36 -24.07 -18.88
CA PHE A 187 -5.94 -23.46 -17.63
C PHE A 187 -5.75 -24.48 -16.50
N SER A 188 -4.54 -24.60 -15.97
CA SER A 188 -4.24 -25.33 -14.76
C SER A 188 -3.56 -24.44 -13.71
N PHE A 189 -3.91 -24.62 -12.43
CA PHE A 189 -3.18 -23.99 -11.34
C PHE A 189 -1.73 -24.47 -11.24
N ALA A 190 -1.40 -25.63 -11.82
CA ALA A 190 -0.04 -26.17 -11.87
C ALA A 190 0.86 -25.48 -12.91
N ASP A 191 0.30 -24.64 -13.80
CA ASP A 191 1.06 -23.88 -14.81
C ASP A 191 1.80 -22.66 -14.21
N PHE A 192 1.64 -22.44 -12.90
CA PHE A 192 2.22 -21.33 -12.15
C PHE A 192 3.19 -21.84 -11.09
N GLU A 193 4.36 -21.22 -11.02
CA GLU A 193 5.35 -21.47 -9.97
C GLU A 193 5.03 -20.66 -8.71
N VAL A 194 4.38 -19.49 -8.86
CA VAL A 194 4.04 -18.60 -7.74
C VAL A 194 2.58 -18.13 -7.82
N VAL A 195 1.79 -18.44 -6.80
CA VAL A 195 0.46 -17.83 -6.56
C VAL A 195 0.57 -16.87 -5.38
N THR A 196 0.25 -15.59 -5.58
CA THR A 196 0.45 -14.57 -4.54
C THR A 196 -0.46 -13.35 -4.69
N ASP A 197 -0.25 -12.33 -3.86
CA ASP A 197 -0.85 -11.01 -4.05
C ASP A 197 0.20 -9.89 -4.22
N ARG A 198 -0.26 -8.76 -4.79
CA ARG A 198 0.54 -7.59 -5.12
C ARG A 198 1.34 -7.05 -3.92
N ASN A 199 0.86 -7.23 -2.69
CA ASN A 199 1.55 -6.77 -1.48
C ASN A 199 2.73 -7.70 -1.12
N GLY A 200 2.61 -9.02 -1.38
CA GLY A 200 3.72 -9.97 -1.31
C GLY A 200 4.89 -9.59 -2.23
N LEU A 201 4.64 -9.42 -3.53
CA LEU A 201 5.68 -9.03 -4.49
C LEU A 201 6.29 -7.66 -4.16
N ARG A 202 5.49 -6.67 -3.75
CA ARG A 202 5.99 -5.35 -3.33
C ARG A 202 6.95 -5.40 -2.13
N LYS A 203 6.75 -6.34 -1.19
CA LYS A 203 7.66 -6.53 -0.05
C LYS A 203 9.02 -7.09 -0.49
N LEU A 204 9.01 -8.07 -1.40
CA LEU A 204 10.22 -8.64 -1.98
C LEU A 204 10.97 -7.60 -2.82
N ALA A 205 10.27 -6.86 -3.69
CA ALA A 205 10.86 -5.79 -4.50
C ALA A 205 11.43 -4.64 -3.64
N GLY A 206 10.75 -4.25 -2.55
CA GLY A 206 11.26 -3.23 -1.61
C GLY A 206 12.47 -3.69 -0.79
N TRP A 207 12.61 -4.99 -0.54
CA TRP A 207 13.80 -5.60 0.06
C TRP A 207 14.98 -5.61 -0.93
N VAL A 208 14.78 -6.13 -2.14
CA VAL A 208 15.81 -6.18 -3.19
C VAL A 208 16.28 -4.77 -3.59
N GLY A 209 15.35 -3.83 -3.74
CA GLY A 209 15.63 -2.42 -4.04
C GLY A 209 16.21 -1.61 -2.89
N GLY A 210 16.76 -2.25 -1.84
CA GLY A 210 17.56 -1.60 -0.80
C GLY A 210 16.87 -0.43 -0.07
N SER A 211 15.53 -0.43 0.01
CA SER A 211 14.74 0.75 0.39
C SER A 211 14.93 1.17 1.85
N LYS A 212 15.96 1.99 2.11
CA LYS A 212 16.40 2.44 3.45
C LYS A 212 15.30 3.11 4.29
N GLY A 213 14.24 3.63 3.66
CA GLY A 213 13.06 4.21 4.32
C GLY A 213 11.83 3.29 4.45
N SER A 214 11.89 2.04 3.99
CA SER A 214 10.77 1.08 4.01
C SER A 214 11.08 -0.17 4.86
N SER A 215 11.95 -0.03 5.85
CA SER A 215 12.44 -1.07 6.78
C SER A 215 11.41 -1.57 7.80
N SER A 216 10.14 -1.70 7.41
CA SER A 216 9.23 -2.60 8.12
C SER A 216 9.58 -4.03 7.75
N ASN A 217 10.14 -4.78 8.72
CA ASN A 217 10.23 -6.23 8.60
C ASN A 217 8.87 -6.81 8.17
N PHE A 218 8.92 -7.83 7.32
CA PHE A 218 7.74 -8.49 6.78
C PHE A 218 7.92 -10.00 6.85
N ARG A 219 6.82 -10.72 6.62
CA ARG A 219 6.80 -12.17 6.52
C ARG A 219 5.88 -12.58 5.38
N ILE A 220 6.31 -13.62 4.68
CA ILE A 220 5.50 -14.37 3.71
C ILE A 220 5.58 -15.83 4.17
N ASP A 221 4.44 -16.42 4.49
CA ASP A 221 4.32 -17.86 4.70
C ASP A 221 4.16 -18.52 3.32
N VAL A 222 5.03 -19.48 2.98
CA VAL A 222 5.01 -20.17 1.68
C VAL A 222 4.58 -21.62 1.87
N GLN A 223 3.51 -22.03 1.20
CA GLN A 223 3.06 -23.42 1.17
C GLN A 223 3.31 -24.01 -0.23
N LEU A 224 3.87 -25.22 -0.30
CA LEU A 224 4.06 -25.94 -1.56
C LEU A 224 2.83 -26.83 -1.87
N ALA A 225 2.25 -26.67 -3.07
CA ALA A 225 1.08 -27.41 -3.53
C ALA A 225 1.32 -27.97 -4.95
N GLY A 226 1.71 -29.25 -5.03
CA GLY A 226 2.40 -29.74 -6.23
C GLY A 226 3.79 -29.11 -6.28
N ASP A 227 4.16 -28.53 -7.43
CA ASP A 227 5.37 -27.72 -7.57
C ASP A 227 5.08 -26.21 -7.41
N THR A 228 3.81 -25.81 -7.37
CA THR A 228 3.36 -24.42 -7.20
C THR A 228 3.55 -23.91 -5.77
N MET A 229 4.18 -22.74 -5.63
CA MET A 229 4.37 -22.07 -4.35
C MET A 229 3.28 -21.04 -4.07
N LEU A 230 2.54 -21.24 -2.97
CA LEU A 230 1.49 -20.35 -2.48
C LEU A 230 2.07 -19.35 -1.48
N PHE A 231 2.37 -18.13 -1.94
CA PHE A 231 2.97 -17.05 -1.14
C PHE A 231 1.87 -16.23 -0.45
N THR A 232 1.60 -16.55 0.82
CA THR A 232 0.63 -15.82 1.66
C THR A 232 1.32 -14.74 2.48
N ARG A 233 0.93 -13.48 2.30
CA ARG A 233 1.43 -12.37 3.14
C ARG A 233 0.97 -12.53 4.59
N HIS A 234 1.87 -12.24 5.52
CA HIS A 234 1.54 -12.19 6.95
C HIS A 234 1.53 -10.73 7.43
N GLU A 235 0.38 -10.26 7.92
CA GLU A 235 0.24 -8.97 8.61
C GLU A 235 0.02 -9.20 10.11
N PRO A 236 0.73 -8.50 11.02
CA PRO A 236 0.57 -8.64 12.47
C PRO A 236 -0.87 -8.43 12.99
N ARG A 237 -1.72 -7.73 12.21
CA ARG A 237 -3.18 -7.69 12.37
C ARG A 237 -3.79 -7.54 10.98
N ALA A 238 -4.70 -8.44 10.59
CA ALA A 238 -5.44 -8.31 9.32
C ALA A 238 -6.40 -7.10 9.31
N VAL A 239 -6.83 -6.63 10.48
CA VAL A 239 -7.64 -5.43 10.68
C VAL A 239 -6.89 -4.44 11.58
N VAL A 240 -6.81 -3.18 11.19
CA VAL A 240 -6.17 -2.08 11.92
C VAL A 240 -7.13 -0.89 12.09
N SER A 241 -6.91 -0.08 13.11
CA SER A 241 -7.71 1.13 13.35
C SER A 241 -7.29 2.29 12.46
N CYS A 242 -8.26 3.06 11.96
CA CYS A 242 -8.04 4.38 11.37
C CYS A 242 -7.91 5.44 12.49
N ASP A 243 -6.85 5.33 13.30
CA ASP A 243 -6.53 6.28 14.38
C ASP A 243 -5.65 7.44 13.90
N GLN A 244 -5.33 7.48 12.60
CA GLN A 244 -4.50 8.49 11.94
C GLN A 244 -5.35 9.34 10.99
N ASN A 245 -4.87 10.56 10.69
CA ASN A 245 -5.56 11.54 9.86
C ASN A 245 -5.43 11.20 8.35
N THR A 246 -5.92 10.03 7.94
CA THR A 246 -5.95 9.57 6.54
C THR A 246 -7.24 10.00 5.85
N PHE A 247 -7.23 10.03 4.51
CA PHE A 247 -8.38 10.43 3.69
C PHE A 247 -8.55 9.51 2.46
N GLY A 248 -8.02 8.28 2.52
CA GLY A 248 -7.96 7.36 1.38
C GLY A 248 -9.35 6.85 1.00
N LYS A 249 -10.03 6.19 1.95
CA LYS A 249 -11.39 5.68 1.75
C LYS A 249 -12.39 6.79 1.46
N GLY A 250 -12.24 7.90 2.17
CA GLY A 250 -13.01 9.12 1.91
C GLY A 250 -12.87 9.55 0.44
N PHE A 251 -11.64 9.59 -0.09
CA PHE A 251 -11.38 9.97 -1.48
C PHE A 251 -11.87 8.93 -2.49
N GLU A 252 -11.63 7.64 -2.26
CA GLU A 252 -12.16 6.55 -3.09
C GLU A 252 -13.69 6.67 -3.24
N HIS A 253 -14.42 6.84 -2.13
CA HIS A 253 -15.87 7.05 -2.14
C HIS A 253 -16.28 8.41 -2.76
N ALA A 254 -15.53 9.48 -2.47
CA ALA A 254 -15.76 10.81 -3.02
C ALA A 254 -15.50 10.91 -4.53
N MET A 255 -14.73 9.98 -5.12
CA MET A 255 -14.34 9.98 -6.53
C MET A 255 -14.91 8.84 -7.37
N THR A 256 -15.61 7.86 -6.78
CA THR A 256 -16.17 6.71 -7.51
C THR A 256 -17.68 6.52 -7.33
N LEU A 257 -18.25 5.64 -8.15
CA LEU A 257 -19.61 5.09 -8.07
C LEU A 257 -19.51 3.56 -8.04
N SER A 258 -19.98 2.92 -6.96
CA SER A 258 -19.96 1.45 -6.86
C SER A 258 -21.00 0.81 -7.78
N GLY A 259 -20.54 0.07 -8.80
CA GLY A 259 -21.41 -0.69 -9.71
C GLY A 259 -22.20 -1.83 -9.04
N VAL A 260 -21.86 -2.19 -7.79
CA VAL A 260 -22.69 -3.03 -6.92
C VAL A 260 -22.70 -2.43 -5.51
N SER A 261 -23.88 -2.17 -4.95
CA SER A 261 -24.06 -1.36 -3.73
C SER A 261 -23.54 -1.99 -2.42
N VAL A 262 -23.17 -3.27 -2.43
CA VAL A 262 -22.69 -4.02 -1.25
C VAL A 262 -21.18 -4.32 -1.27
N GLN A 263 -20.46 -3.88 -2.31
CA GLN A 263 -19.03 -4.13 -2.54
C GLN A 263 -18.12 -3.33 -1.60
N THR A 264 -17.06 -3.97 -1.09
CA THR A 264 -16.14 -3.38 -0.07
C THR A 264 -14.65 -3.57 -0.34
N GLY A 265 -14.29 -3.88 -1.58
CA GLY A 265 -12.92 -4.10 -2.03
C GLY A 265 -12.95 -4.99 -3.26
N HIS A 266 -12.34 -4.53 -4.36
CA HIS A 266 -12.39 -5.19 -5.66
C HIS A 266 -11.03 -5.76 -6.02
N HIS A 267 -10.98 -7.07 -6.23
CA HIS A 267 -9.75 -7.84 -6.45
C HIS A 267 -9.77 -8.40 -7.87
N ARG A 268 -8.79 -8.01 -8.69
CA ARG A 268 -8.50 -8.59 -10.01
C ARG A 268 -7.48 -9.71 -9.85
N ILE A 269 -7.60 -10.75 -10.66
CA ILE A 269 -6.66 -11.87 -10.73
C ILE A 269 -6.07 -11.90 -12.14
N VAL A 270 -4.73 -11.96 -12.22
CA VAL A 270 -3.98 -11.87 -13.47
C VAL A 270 -2.91 -12.97 -13.52
N LYS A 271 -2.66 -13.55 -14.69
CA LYS A 271 -1.48 -14.37 -14.96
C LYS A 271 -0.48 -13.60 -15.82
N TYR A 272 0.81 -13.80 -15.59
CA TYR A 272 1.90 -13.32 -16.43
C TYR A 272 3.20 -14.07 -16.16
N SER A 273 4.19 -13.91 -17.06
CA SER A 273 5.58 -14.29 -16.81
C SER A 273 6.41 -13.06 -16.41
N LEU A 274 7.36 -13.23 -15.49
CA LEU A 274 8.32 -12.20 -15.10
C LEU A 274 9.68 -12.86 -14.80
N GLY A 275 10.71 -12.53 -15.58
CA GLY A 275 12.02 -13.19 -15.48
C GLY A 275 11.95 -14.69 -15.77
N GLY A 276 11.03 -15.11 -16.64
CA GLY A 276 10.69 -16.51 -16.90
C GLY A 276 9.73 -17.14 -15.88
N VAL A 277 9.60 -16.58 -14.68
CA VAL A 277 8.77 -17.14 -13.60
C VAL A 277 7.28 -16.95 -13.90
N GLN A 278 6.51 -18.03 -13.83
CA GLN A 278 5.08 -18.05 -14.07
C GLN A 278 4.29 -17.65 -12.82
N ILE A 279 3.67 -16.48 -12.85
CA ILE A 279 3.02 -15.84 -11.69
C ILE A 279 1.50 -15.73 -11.90
N LEU A 280 0.74 -16.19 -10.90
CA LEU A 280 -0.68 -15.91 -10.73
C LEU A 280 -0.88 -14.91 -9.58
N LEU A 281 -1.25 -13.67 -9.91
CA LEU A 281 -1.30 -12.56 -8.97
C LEU A 281 -2.72 -12.06 -8.71
N ARG A 282 -3.06 -11.86 -7.43
CA ARG A 282 -4.17 -10.98 -7.02
C ARG A 282 -3.69 -9.53 -6.83
N CYS A 283 -4.40 -8.58 -7.41
CA CYS A 283 -4.26 -7.16 -7.11
C CYS A 283 -5.62 -6.53 -6.76
N GLU A 284 -5.63 -5.64 -5.77
CA GLU A 284 -6.75 -4.72 -5.54
C GLU A 284 -6.72 -3.61 -6.61
N ILE A 285 -7.88 -3.28 -7.17
CA ILE A 285 -8.09 -2.25 -8.20
C ILE A 285 -9.10 -1.23 -7.68
N ASP A 286 -8.64 -0.02 -7.40
CA ASP A 286 -9.37 1.01 -6.66
C ASP A 286 -10.57 1.58 -7.46
N ALA A 287 -10.41 1.73 -8.79
CA ALA A 287 -11.45 2.22 -9.68
C ALA A 287 -11.28 1.73 -11.14
N CYS A 288 -12.21 2.08 -12.02
CA CYS A 288 -12.03 2.04 -13.47
C CYS A 288 -12.71 3.21 -14.19
N LEU A 289 -12.24 3.57 -15.39
CA LEU A 289 -12.94 4.55 -16.22
C LEU A 289 -14.34 4.05 -16.66
N PRO A 290 -15.29 4.96 -16.94
CA PRO A 290 -16.57 4.64 -17.59
C PRO A 290 -16.41 3.77 -18.85
N ASP A 291 -17.46 3.04 -19.20
CA ASP A 291 -17.50 2.29 -20.46
C ASP A 291 -18.21 3.14 -21.51
N ALA A 292 -17.48 3.70 -22.46
CA ALA A 292 -18.05 4.49 -23.56
C ALA A 292 -19.10 3.71 -24.39
N ARG A 293 -19.12 2.36 -24.29
CA ARG A 293 -20.14 1.49 -24.93
C ARG A 293 -21.36 1.22 -24.04
N ARG A 294 -21.46 1.82 -22.85
CA ARG A 294 -22.60 1.67 -21.92
C ARG A 294 -23.23 3.00 -21.48
N GLU A 295 -22.67 4.16 -21.85
CA GLU A 295 -23.26 5.48 -21.54
C GLU A 295 -24.66 5.68 -22.16
N THR A 296 -25.00 4.89 -23.18
CA THR A 296 -26.34 4.86 -23.79
C THR A 296 -27.41 4.15 -22.96
N ASP A 297 -27.03 3.35 -21.95
CA ASP A 297 -27.95 2.43 -21.28
C ASP A 297 -28.24 2.89 -19.84
N SER A 298 -29.15 3.87 -19.71
CA SER A 298 -29.58 4.47 -18.44
C SER A 298 -30.50 3.57 -17.61
N GLY A 299 -30.27 2.25 -17.66
CA GLY A 299 -31.04 1.25 -16.93
C GLY A 299 -30.66 1.17 -15.44
N PRO A 300 -31.61 0.84 -14.55
CA PRO A 300 -31.28 0.54 -13.16
C PRO A 300 -30.38 -0.71 -13.11
N LEU A 301 -29.27 -0.62 -12.35
CA LEU A 301 -28.31 -1.72 -12.18
C LEU A 301 -29.03 -3.04 -11.95
N GLN A 302 -28.85 -3.96 -12.90
CA GLN A 302 -29.67 -5.16 -13.04
C GLN A 302 -29.68 -5.94 -11.72
N ARG A 303 -30.87 -6.24 -11.20
CA ARG A 303 -31.02 -7.06 -9.98
C ARG A 303 -30.41 -8.44 -10.25
N PHE A 304 -29.18 -8.65 -9.80
CA PHE A 304 -28.42 -9.87 -10.04
C PHE A 304 -29.20 -11.08 -9.51
N ALA A 305 -29.66 -11.94 -10.42
CA ALA A 305 -30.15 -13.25 -10.07
C ALA A 305 -28.98 -14.08 -9.52
N ILE A 306 -29.16 -14.70 -8.35
CA ILE A 306 -28.17 -15.58 -7.73
C ILE A 306 -28.11 -16.87 -8.54
N THR A 307 -27.39 -16.81 -9.66
CA THR A 307 -27.34 -17.88 -10.66
C THR A 307 -26.21 -18.85 -10.32
N ALA A 308 -26.54 -20.14 -10.28
CA ALA A 308 -25.67 -21.28 -9.96
C ALA A 308 -25.02 -21.26 -8.56
N LYS A 309 -25.53 -22.12 -7.66
CA LYS A 309 -24.74 -22.65 -6.53
C LYS A 309 -23.76 -23.70 -7.06
N ILE A 310 -22.62 -23.23 -7.57
CA ILE A 310 -21.41 -24.05 -7.72
C ILE A 310 -20.97 -24.53 -6.32
N PRO A 311 -20.31 -25.71 -6.17
CA PRO A 311 -20.13 -26.36 -4.86
C PRO A 311 -19.58 -25.42 -3.81
N ALA A 312 -20.18 -25.44 -2.60
CA ALA A 312 -19.86 -24.50 -1.54
C ALA A 312 -18.39 -24.66 -1.09
N VAL A 313 -17.54 -23.74 -1.55
CA VAL A 313 -16.11 -23.72 -1.21
C VAL A 313 -15.99 -23.48 0.30
N PRO A 314 -15.46 -24.43 1.10
CA PRO A 314 -15.56 -24.36 2.55
C PRO A 314 -14.95 -23.08 3.13
N GLY A 315 -15.81 -22.23 3.70
CA GLY A 315 -15.44 -20.94 4.30
C GLY A 315 -15.81 -19.69 3.49
N ILE A 316 -16.29 -19.81 2.25
CA ILE A 316 -16.81 -18.67 1.47
C ILE A 316 -18.08 -19.00 0.66
N LEU A 317 -18.95 -18.00 0.50
CA LEU A 317 -20.07 -18.04 -0.44
C LEU A 317 -19.71 -17.26 -1.72
N ILE A 318 -20.20 -17.74 -2.87
CA ILE A 318 -20.02 -17.12 -4.18
C ILE A 318 -21.39 -16.70 -4.73
N VAL A 319 -21.49 -15.47 -5.24
CA VAL A 319 -22.69 -14.94 -5.90
C VAL A 319 -22.33 -14.46 -7.30
N GLY A 320 -23.06 -14.96 -8.30
CA GLY A 320 -22.92 -14.51 -9.69
C GLY A 320 -23.25 -13.02 -9.84
N GLY A 321 -22.38 -12.25 -10.49
CA GLY A 321 -22.63 -10.83 -10.77
C GLY A 321 -21.57 -10.14 -11.62
N GLY A 322 -21.73 -8.83 -11.82
CA GLY A 322 -20.73 -7.97 -12.46
C GLY A 322 -20.26 -8.38 -13.87
N ALA A 323 -19.06 -7.92 -14.22
CA ALA A 323 -18.29 -8.33 -15.40
C ALA A 323 -16.80 -7.98 -15.19
N LEU A 324 -15.90 -8.80 -15.73
CA LEU A 324 -14.45 -8.53 -15.67
C LEU A 324 -14.13 -7.18 -16.31
N THR A 325 -13.43 -6.32 -15.59
CA THR A 325 -13.10 -4.95 -16.05
C THR A 325 -12.00 -4.99 -17.11
N GLU A 326 -12.14 -4.23 -18.20
CA GLU A 326 -11.12 -4.14 -19.26
C GLU A 326 -9.80 -3.58 -18.71
N GLN A 327 -8.64 -4.11 -19.15
CA GLN A 327 -7.33 -3.73 -18.58
C GLN A 327 -7.03 -2.24 -18.77
N SER A 328 -7.26 -1.75 -19.99
CA SER A 328 -7.16 -0.37 -20.47
C SER A 328 -7.91 0.67 -19.63
N ARG A 329 -8.86 0.23 -18.79
CA ARG A 329 -9.71 1.11 -17.97
C ARG A 329 -9.38 1.05 -16.48
N THR A 330 -8.51 0.15 -16.04
CA THR A 330 -8.17 -0.02 -14.61
C THR A 330 -7.48 1.21 -14.04
N MET A 331 -7.78 1.55 -12.77
CA MET A 331 -7.25 2.74 -12.11
C MET A 331 -6.86 2.50 -10.65
N GLU A 332 -5.68 2.99 -10.27
CA GLU A 332 -5.18 3.08 -8.89
C GLU A 332 -5.46 4.50 -8.34
N LEU A 333 -6.04 4.61 -7.15
CA LEU A 333 -6.35 5.87 -6.48
C LEU A 333 -5.43 6.09 -5.29
N LYS A 334 -4.85 7.28 -5.17
CA LYS A 334 -3.99 7.63 -4.03
C LYS A 334 -4.33 9.02 -3.50
N THR A 335 -4.04 9.23 -2.22
CA THR A 335 -4.13 10.54 -1.57
C THR A 335 -2.78 10.95 -1.02
N LYS A 336 -2.50 12.25 -1.04
CA LYS A 336 -1.28 12.80 -0.46
C LYS A 336 -1.56 14.15 0.17
N SER A 337 -1.25 14.26 1.46
CA SER A 337 -1.21 15.57 2.10
C SER A 337 -0.06 16.39 1.52
N HIS A 338 -0.33 17.64 1.14
CA HIS A 338 0.70 18.67 1.18
C HIS A 338 1.30 18.67 2.59
N SER A 339 2.62 18.75 2.68
CA SER A 339 3.31 18.93 3.95
C SER A 339 2.91 20.25 4.60
N ASN A 340 2.94 20.33 5.93
CA ASN A 340 2.69 21.56 6.68
C ASN A 340 3.76 22.67 6.48
N GLY A 341 4.77 22.43 5.64
CA GLY A 341 5.75 23.42 5.21
C GLY A 341 5.21 24.41 4.16
N ASP A 342 6.16 25.03 3.45
CA ASP A 342 5.91 26.12 2.48
C ASP A 342 4.81 25.74 1.46
N PRO A 343 3.67 26.47 1.41
CA PRO A 343 2.56 26.17 0.50
C PRO A 343 2.93 26.33 -0.99
N ARG A 344 4.08 26.92 -1.32
CA ARG A 344 4.60 27.06 -2.68
C ARG A 344 5.40 25.85 -3.16
N ARG A 345 5.74 24.89 -2.27
CA ARG A 345 6.46 23.67 -2.66
C ARG A 345 5.48 22.57 -3.10
N PRO A 346 5.78 21.84 -4.20
CA PRO A 346 4.95 20.71 -4.60
C PRO A 346 4.98 19.60 -3.54
N PRO A 347 3.88 18.83 -3.39
CA PRO A 347 3.82 17.71 -2.45
C PRO A 347 4.71 16.56 -2.91
N VAL A 348 5.74 16.21 -2.11
CA VAL A 348 6.64 15.09 -2.41
C VAL A 348 5.85 13.78 -2.42
N PHE A 349 5.69 13.17 -3.58
CA PHE A 349 5.03 11.89 -3.79
C PHE A 349 6.05 10.82 -4.18
N ASP A 350 5.83 9.59 -3.73
CA ASP A 350 6.74 8.45 -3.94
C ASP A 350 6.36 7.76 -5.27
N TRP A 351 6.78 8.37 -6.38
CA TRP A 351 6.44 7.91 -7.73
C TRP A 351 6.96 6.50 -8.03
N PRO A 352 8.23 6.11 -7.71
CA PRO A 352 8.70 4.74 -7.96
C PRO A 352 7.87 3.68 -7.23
N LYS A 353 7.46 3.93 -5.98
CA LYS A 353 6.61 3.00 -5.22
C LYS A 353 5.16 2.94 -5.72
N SER A 354 4.66 3.99 -6.35
CA SER A 354 3.34 3.97 -6.99
C SER A 354 3.38 3.36 -8.39
N TYR A 355 4.44 3.60 -9.16
CA TYR A 355 4.70 2.94 -10.43
C TYR A 355 4.83 1.41 -10.25
N LEU A 356 5.59 0.94 -9.26
CA LEU A 356 5.67 -0.48 -8.89
C LEU A 356 4.30 -1.10 -8.54
N GLN A 357 3.39 -0.31 -7.95
CA GLN A 357 2.00 -0.75 -7.69
C GLN A 357 1.21 -0.93 -8.99
N MET A 358 1.41 -0.07 -9.98
CA MET A 358 0.76 -0.18 -11.28
C MET A 358 1.35 -1.32 -12.11
N VAL A 359 2.68 -1.36 -12.30
CA VAL A 359 3.39 -2.37 -13.10
C VAL A 359 2.99 -3.79 -12.71
N LEU A 360 3.05 -4.12 -11.42
CA LEU A 360 2.76 -5.48 -10.95
C LEU A 360 1.32 -5.95 -11.22
N GLY A 361 0.36 -5.03 -11.42
CA GLY A 361 -1.02 -5.32 -11.84
C GLY A 361 -1.35 -4.90 -13.29
N GLN A 362 -0.36 -4.40 -14.03
CA GLN A 362 -0.49 -3.67 -15.30
C GLN A 362 -1.58 -2.57 -15.29
N ILE A 363 -1.77 -1.90 -14.15
CA ILE A 363 -2.87 -0.95 -13.95
C ILE A 363 -2.62 0.27 -14.83
N GLU A 364 -3.56 0.56 -15.75
CA GLU A 364 -3.33 1.53 -16.82
C GLU A 364 -3.38 2.98 -16.32
N HIS A 365 -4.27 3.30 -15.38
CA HIS A 365 -4.44 4.67 -14.89
C HIS A 365 -4.10 4.85 -13.41
N HIS A 366 -3.75 6.06 -13.04
CA HIS A 366 -3.50 6.48 -11.67
C HIS A 366 -4.01 7.90 -11.44
N ALA A 367 -4.58 8.15 -10.25
CA ALA A 367 -5.02 9.48 -9.84
C ALA A 367 -4.60 9.78 -8.39
N VAL A 368 -3.88 10.89 -8.19
CA VAL A 368 -3.45 11.38 -6.87
C VAL A 368 -4.28 12.59 -6.48
N GLY A 369 -5.10 12.45 -5.43
CA GLY A 369 -5.76 13.55 -4.76
C GLY A 369 -4.83 14.25 -3.77
N PHE A 370 -4.46 15.50 -4.05
CA PHE A 370 -3.64 16.32 -3.17
C PHE A 370 -4.51 17.20 -2.26
N HIS A 371 -4.22 17.16 -0.96
CA HIS A 371 -5.05 17.80 0.07
C HIS A 371 -4.25 18.49 1.17
N ARG A 372 -4.91 19.37 1.94
CA ARG A 372 -4.42 19.89 3.23
C ARG A 372 -5.48 19.59 4.28
N ASN A 373 -5.21 18.63 5.17
CA ASN A 373 -6.15 18.17 6.22
C ASN A 373 -7.58 17.89 5.71
N GLY A 374 -7.71 17.12 4.61
CA GLY A 374 -9.00 16.75 4.02
C GLY A 374 -9.59 17.75 3.03
N ALA A 375 -9.10 18.98 2.94
CA ALA A 375 -9.44 19.89 1.85
C ALA A 375 -8.61 19.54 0.60
N PHE A 376 -9.24 18.93 -0.40
CA PHE A 376 -8.64 18.57 -1.69
C PHE A 376 -8.72 19.76 -2.66
N SER A 377 -7.60 20.09 -3.30
CA SER A 377 -7.46 21.25 -4.20
C SER A 377 -6.90 20.92 -5.57
N THR A 378 -6.34 19.72 -5.75
CA THR A 378 -5.73 19.29 -7.01
C THR A 378 -5.82 17.78 -7.15
N ILE A 379 -6.13 17.29 -8.34
CA ILE A 379 -6.03 15.88 -8.71
C ILE A 379 -5.08 15.79 -9.89
N THR A 380 -4.02 14.98 -9.76
CA THR A 380 -3.11 14.68 -10.88
C THR A 380 -3.43 13.30 -11.39
N ARG A 381 -3.70 13.19 -12.70
CA ARG A 381 -3.92 11.92 -13.41
C ARG A 381 -2.66 11.51 -14.18
N SER A 382 -2.45 10.21 -14.33
CA SER A 382 -1.32 9.64 -15.08
C SER A 382 -1.72 8.29 -15.70
N THR A 383 -1.05 7.92 -16.79
CA THR A 383 -1.03 6.55 -17.34
C THR A 383 0.17 5.76 -16.82
N LEU A 384 0.15 4.43 -16.98
CA LEU A 384 1.29 3.55 -16.70
C LEU A 384 2.56 4.02 -17.43
N GLN A 385 2.45 4.36 -18.73
CA GLN A 385 3.54 4.90 -19.52
C GLN A 385 4.09 6.21 -18.94
N SER A 386 3.24 7.22 -18.70
CA SER A 386 3.68 8.52 -18.16
C SER A 386 4.27 8.46 -16.74
N MET A 387 4.06 7.36 -16.02
CA MET A 387 4.74 7.08 -14.76
C MET A 387 6.01 6.27 -14.92
N GLN A 388 6.14 5.46 -15.97
CA GLN A 388 7.43 4.94 -16.39
C GLN A 388 8.36 6.07 -16.84
N ASP A 389 7.92 6.91 -17.78
CA ASP A 389 8.69 8.04 -18.31
C ASP A 389 9.22 8.96 -17.19
N ARG A 390 8.43 9.12 -16.13
CA ARG A 390 8.81 9.84 -14.91
C ARG A 390 9.86 9.12 -14.09
N VAL A 391 9.67 7.84 -13.80
CA VAL A 391 10.59 7.07 -12.94
C VAL A 391 11.92 6.83 -13.64
N ASP A 392 11.90 6.60 -14.95
CA ASP A 392 13.11 6.46 -15.76
C ASP A 392 13.90 7.79 -15.81
N ALA A 393 13.22 8.96 -15.81
CA ALA A 393 13.86 10.26 -15.66
C ALA A 393 14.42 10.49 -14.24
N GLU A 394 13.65 10.18 -13.19
CA GLU A 394 14.11 10.26 -11.78
C GLU A 394 15.35 9.37 -11.53
N LEU A 395 15.49 8.24 -12.24
CA LEU A 395 16.65 7.34 -12.18
C LEU A 395 17.88 7.81 -12.98
N ILE A 396 17.72 8.75 -13.91
CA ILE A 396 18.83 9.38 -14.66
C ILE A 396 19.43 10.52 -13.85
N ASP A 397 18.58 11.36 -13.24
CA ASP A 397 19.03 12.47 -12.38
C ASP A 397 19.80 11.98 -11.13
N ASP A 398 19.46 10.80 -10.59
CA ASP A 398 20.18 10.14 -9.48
C ASP A 398 21.57 9.55 -9.87
N GLN A 399 22.00 9.67 -11.15
CA GLN A 399 23.28 9.14 -11.67
C GLN A 399 24.25 10.22 -12.20
N LEU A 400 23.95 11.52 -12.02
CA LEU A 400 24.72 12.67 -12.52
C LEU A 400 25.32 13.53 -11.40
#